data_AF-A0A3A8R2R1-F1
#
_entry.id   AF-A0A3A8R2R1-F1
#
_cell.length_a   1.000
_cell.length_b   1.000
_cell.length_c   1.000
_cell.angle_alpha   90.00
_cell.angle_beta   90.00
_cell.angle_gamma   90.00
#
_symmetry.space_group_name_H-M   'P 1'
#
loop_
_entity.id
_entity.type
_entity.pdbx_description
1 polymer ?
#
loop_
_entity_poly.entity_id
_entity_poly.type
_entity_poly.pdbx_seq_one_letter_code
_entity_poly.pdbx_strand_id
1 'polypeptide(L)'
;MTYARFLGLFVVLPILFLLVRYRRTLSWRGLAPMGLLLIIVYAATSPWDNMAVKWGLWGFDPERIWGVKLGWLPLEEYLFFGLQTLLVGLWARDRLERVLARKPVLQEQKPVPVKRTLGPREVSP
;
A
#
# COMPACT_ATOMS: atom_id res chain seq x y z
N MET A 1 14.39 -23.39 0.13
CA MET A 1 13.77 -22.70 -1.03
C MET A 1 14.66 -21.52 -1.39
N THR A 2 14.87 -21.25 -2.68
CA THR A 2 15.64 -20.06 -3.11
C THR A 2 14.86 -18.78 -2.83
N TYR A 3 15.56 -17.67 -2.66
CA TYR A 3 14.94 -16.38 -2.36
C TYR A 3 14.01 -15.95 -3.51
N ALA A 4 14.42 -16.15 -4.75
CA ALA A 4 13.57 -15.92 -5.92
C ALA A 4 12.27 -16.74 -5.91
N ARG A 5 12.31 -18.01 -5.47
CA ARG A 5 11.11 -18.85 -5.37
C ARG A 5 10.17 -18.33 -4.28
N PHE A 6 10.72 -17.84 -3.17
CA PHE A 6 9.94 -17.15 -2.15
C PHE A 6 9.26 -15.89 -2.71
N LEU A 7 10.02 -15.03 -3.41
CA LEU A 7 9.48 -13.83 -4.05
C LEU A 7 8.34 -14.17 -5.03
N GLY A 8 8.55 -15.19 -5.87
CA GLY A 8 7.55 -15.64 -6.84
C GLY A 8 6.24 -16.09 -6.18
N LEU A 9 6.34 -16.95 -5.16
CA LEU A 9 5.16 -17.57 -4.53
C LEU A 9 4.43 -16.65 -3.56
N PHE A 10 5.17 -15.90 -2.75
CA PHE A 10 4.58 -15.13 -1.64
C PHE A 10 4.40 -13.65 -1.94
N VAL A 11 5.05 -13.13 -2.98
CA VAL A 11 4.98 -11.70 -3.31
C VAL A 11 4.37 -11.49 -4.69
N VAL A 12 4.96 -12.09 -5.73
CA VAL A 12 4.49 -11.91 -7.11
C VAL A 12 3.09 -12.50 -7.31
N LEU A 13 2.82 -13.71 -6.83
CA LEU A 13 1.51 -14.34 -7.01
C LEU A 13 0.37 -13.53 -6.35
N PRO A 14 0.48 -13.04 -5.10
CA PRO A 14 -0.49 -12.11 -4.53
C PRO A 14 -0.61 -10.78 -5.30
N ILE A 15 0.48 -10.20 -5.79
CA ILE A 15 0.43 -8.98 -6.61
C ILE A 15 -0.37 -9.23 -7.88
N LEU A 16 -0.09 -10.32 -8.60
CA LEU A 16 -0.82 -10.68 -9.81
C LEU A 16 -2.31 -10.87 -9.52
N PHE A 17 -2.65 -11.54 -8.42
CA PHE A 17 -4.03 -11.67 -7.97
C PHE A 17 -4.70 -10.31 -7.74
N LEU A 18 -4.05 -9.38 -7.02
CA LEU A 18 -4.59 -8.04 -6.79
C LEU A 18 -4.71 -7.24 -8.10
N LEU A 19 -3.73 -7.33 -8.99
CA LEU A 19 -3.77 -6.67 -10.30
C LEU A 19 -4.95 -7.18 -11.14
N VAL A 20 -5.18 -8.49 -11.20
CA VAL A 20 -6.34 -9.06 -11.90
C VAL A 20 -7.65 -8.64 -11.24
N ARG A 21 -7.71 -8.66 -9.91
CA ARG A 21 -8.90 -8.30 -9.12
C ARG A 21 -9.29 -6.82 -9.28
N TYR A 22 -8.31 -5.93 -9.41
CA TYR A 22 -8.50 -4.47 -9.47
C TYR A 22 -8.18 -3.86 -10.84
N ARG A 23 -7.99 -4.68 -11.88
CA ARG A 23 -7.64 -4.23 -13.24
C ARG A 23 -8.55 -3.12 -13.80
N ARG A 24 -9.80 -3.06 -13.36
CA ARG A 24 -10.80 -2.08 -13.82
C ARG A 24 -10.72 -0.73 -13.09
N THR A 25 -10.08 -0.68 -11.92
CA THR A 25 -9.94 0.55 -11.11
C THR A 25 -8.51 1.11 -11.16
N LEU A 26 -7.58 0.43 -11.84
CA LEU A 26 -6.24 0.94 -12.08
C LEU A 26 -6.29 2.13 -13.04
N SER A 27 -6.15 3.34 -12.49
CA SER A 27 -5.92 4.57 -13.24
C SER A 27 -4.49 5.05 -12.99
N TRP A 28 -3.86 5.64 -14.00
CA TRP A 28 -2.53 6.26 -13.88
C TRP A 28 -2.43 7.25 -12.72
N ARG A 29 -3.50 8.03 -12.49
CA ARG A 29 -3.58 8.96 -11.35
C ARG A 29 -3.59 8.23 -10.00
N GLY A 30 -4.19 7.05 -9.93
CA GLY A 30 -4.21 6.20 -8.75
C GLY A 30 -2.88 5.48 -8.47
N LEU A 31 -2.04 5.33 -9.50
CA LEU A 31 -0.71 4.71 -9.40
C LEU A 31 0.42 5.71 -9.18
N ALA A 32 0.21 7.01 -9.45
CA ALA A 32 1.23 8.04 -9.25
C ALA A 32 1.80 8.09 -7.81
N PRO A 33 0.99 7.99 -6.74
CA PRO A 33 1.52 7.90 -5.38
C PRO A 33 2.39 6.66 -5.15
N MET A 34 2.10 5.55 -5.85
CA MET A 34 2.88 4.32 -5.77
C MET A 34 4.28 4.51 -6.37
N GLY A 35 4.38 5.22 -7.49
CA GLY A 35 5.67 5.54 -8.11
C GLY A 35 6.54 6.39 -7.18
N LEU A 36 5.96 7.40 -6.54
CA LEU A 36 6.66 8.21 -5.53
C LEU A 36 7.09 7.35 -4.33
N LEU A 37 6.20 6.49 -3.82
CA LEU A 37 6.53 5.58 -2.72
C LEU A 37 7.69 4.65 -3.06
N LEU A 38 7.73 4.10 -4.28
CA LEU A 38 8.85 3.27 -4.73
C LEU A 38 10.16 4.04 -4.69
N ILE A 39 10.19 5.28 -5.19
CA ILE A 39 11.40 6.12 -5.16
C ILE A 39 11.85 6.34 -3.71
N ILE A 40 10.92 6.72 -2.82
CA ILE A 40 11.21 6.96 -1.40
C ILE A 40 11.75 5.69 -0.75
N VAL A 41 11.10 4.54 -0.98
CA VAL A 41 11.52 3.25 -0.40
C VAL A 41 12.93 2.92 -0.87
N TYR A 42 13.21 2.92 -2.17
CA TYR A 42 14.56 2.61 -2.65
C TYR A 42 15.62 3.58 -2.13
N ALA A 43 15.31 4.89 -2.08
CA ALA A 43 16.24 5.89 -1.56
C ALA A 43 16.51 5.72 -0.06
N ALA A 44 15.51 5.31 0.72
CA ALA A 44 15.63 5.16 2.16
C ALA A 44 16.21 3.80 2.57
N THR A 45 15.76 2.70 1.96
CA THR A 45 16.15 1.34 2.36
C THR A 45 17.50 0.95 1.79
N SER A 46 17.76 1.24 0.51
CA SER A 46 18.98 0.74 -0.15
C SER A 46 20.28 1.15 0.55
N PRO A 47 20.48 2.42 0.98
CA PRO A 47 21.72 2.82 1.63
C PRO A 47 21.91 2.17 3.00
N TRP A 48 20.85 2.13 3.81
CA TRP A 48 20.86 1.53 5.14
C TRP A 48 21.17 0.04 5.05
N ASP A 49 20.48 -0.65 4.15
CA ASP A 49 20.58 -2.10 4.04
C ASP A 49 21.93 -2.54 3.48
N ASN A 50 22.47 -1.81 2.50
CA ASN A 50 23.84 -1.99 2.02
C ASN A 50 24.87 -1.80 3.14
N MET A 51 24.68 -0.80 4.00
CA MET A 51 25.57 -0.56 5.13
C MET A 51 25.51 -1.69 6.16
N ALA A 52 24.30 -2.18 6.46
CA ALA A 52 24.09 -3.26 7.43
C ALA A 52 24.78 -4.55 6.98
N VAL A 53 24.65 -4.91 5.71
CA VAL A 53 25.32 -6.09 5.14
C VAL A 53 26.83 -5.88 5.07
N LYS A 54 27.29 -4.68 4.69
CA LYS A 54 28.71 -4.33 4.66
C LYS A 54 29.36 -4.43 6.04
N TRP A 55 28.65 -4.07 7.10
CA TRP A 55 29.11 -4.16 8.48
C TRP A 55 28.91 -5.55 9.10
N GLY A 56 28.34 -6.50 8.35
CA GLY A 56 28.13 -7.86 8.83
C GLY A 56 27.06 -7.98 9.91
N LEU A 57 26.14 -7.01 10.03
CA LEU A 57 24.99 -7.13 10.94
C LEU A 57 24.13 -8.33 10.54
N TRP A 58 24.05 -8.60 9.23
CA TRP A 58 23.36 -9.75 8.67
C TRP A 58 23.86 -10.02 7.23
N GLY A 59 23.48 -11.15 6.64
CA GLY A 59 23.94 -11.54 5.31
C GLY A 59 23.07 -12.60 4.65
N PHE A 60 23.50 -13.03 3.46
CA PHE A 60 22.75 -13.94 2.60
C PHE A 60 23.56 -15.21 2.32
N ASP A 61 22.88 -16.35 2.37
CA ASP A 61 23.41 -17.65 1.98
C ASP A 61 23.60 -17.70 0.44
N PRO A 62 24.84 -17.84 -0.06
CA PRO A 62 25.13 -17.87 -1.50
C PRO A 62 24.39 -18.97 -2.26
N GLU A 63 24.03 -20.07 -1.61
CA GLU A 63 23.32 -21.20 -2.25
C GLU A 63 21.83 -20.91 -2.47
N ARG A 64 21.29 -19.87 -1.82
CA ARG A 64 19.86 -19.53 -1.85
C ARG A 64 19.54 -18.32 -2.72
N ILE A 65 20.55 -17.61 -3.16
CA ILE A 65 20.46 -16.44 -4.04
C ILE A 65 20.98 -16.78 -5.44
N TRP A 66 20.63 -15.97 -6.43
CA TRP A 66 21.08 -16.08 -7.82
C TRP A 66 22.53 -15.65 -8.03
N GLY A 67 23.17 -15.09 -7.00
CA GLY A 67 24.56 -14.62 -7.05
C GLY A 67 24.74 -13.27 -7.74
N VAL A 68 23.67 -12.67 -8.29
CA VAL A 68 23.70 -11.31 -8.84
C VAL A 68 23.61 -10.31 -7.71
N LYS A 69 24.66 -9.50 -7.51
CA LYS A 69 24.71 -8.47 -6.45
C LYS A 69 24.80 -7.08 -7.04
N LEU A 70 24.07 -6.14 -6.44
CA LEU A 70 24.21 -4.71 -6.68
C LEU A 70 24.76 -4.08 -5.39
N GLY A 71 25.97 -3.54 -5.43
CA GLY A 71 26.68 -3.14 -4.21
C GLY A 71 26.94 -4.35 -3.30
N TRP A 72 26.35 -4.36 -2.11
CA TRP A 72 26.49 -5.43 -1.11
C TRP A 72 25.28 -6.37 -1.05
N LEU A 73 24.15 -5.98 -1.65
CA LEU A 73 22.90 -6.73 -1.61
C LEU A 73 22.72 -7.60 -2.85
N PRO A 74 22.06 -8.77 -2.73
CA PRO A 74 21.58 -9.53 -3.88
C PRO A 74 20.44 -8.78 -4.58
N LEU A 75 20.31 -8.99 -5.90
CA LEU A 75 19.25 -8.39 -6.72
C LEU A 75 17.85 -8.71 -6.17
N GLU A 76 17.68 -9.90 -5.60
CA GLU A 76 16.45 -10.35 -4.98
C GLU A 76 15.99 -9.44 -3.83
N GLU A 77 16.91 -8.84 -3.08
CA GLU A 77 16.55 -7.92 -2.00
C GLU A 77 15.98 -6.61 -2.56
N TYR A 78 16.55 -6.09 -3.63
CA TYR A 78 15.99 -4.94 -4.34
C TYR A 78 14.61 -5.24 -4.91
N LEU A 79 14.45 -6.43 -5.52
CA LEU A 79 13.15 -6.89 -5.98
C LEU A 79 12.16 -7.02 -4.83
N PHE A 80 12.60 -7.50 -3.67
CA PHE A 80 11.78 -7.60 -2.47
C PHE A 80 11.26 -6.22 -2.05
N PHE A 81 12.11 -5.19 -1.95
CA PHE A 81 11.69 -3.84 -1.60
C PHE A 81 10.58 -3.34 -2.52
N GLY A 82 10.81 -3.39 -3.84
CA GLY A 82 9.84 -2.90 -4.81
C GLY A 82 8.54 -3.71 -4.81
N LEU A 83 8.63 -5.03 -4.87
CA LEU A 83 7.46 -5.92 -4.93
C LEU A 83 6.65 -5.83 -3.64
N GLN A 84 7.30 -5.81 -2.47
CA GLN A 84 6.61 -5.70 -1.19
C GLN A 84 5.87 -4.35 -1.07
N THR A 85 6.49 -3.25 -1.49
CA THR A 85 5.84 -1.94 -1.55
C THR A 85 4.62 -1.97 -2.48
N LEU A 86 4.73 -2.61 -3.65
CA LEU A 86 3.60 -2.77 -4.57
C LEU A 86 2.47 -3.61 -3.97
N LEU A 87 2.80 -4.74 -3.35
CA LEU A 87 1.81 -5.64 -2.74
C LEU A 87 1.00 -4.91 -1.66
N VAL A 88 1.70 -4.33 -0.69
CA VAL A 88 1.07 -3.61 0.43
C VAL A 88 0.37 -2.36 -0.06
N GLY A 89 0.99 -1.62 -0.98
CA GLY A 89 0.43 -0.40 -1.54
C GLY A 89 -0.86 -0.63 -2.32
N LEU A 90 -0.90 -1.66 -3.19
CA LEU A 90 -2.12 -2.00 -3.94
C LEU A 90 -3.26 -2.40 -3.01
N TRP A 91 -2.95 -3.20 -1.98
CA TRP A 91 -3.91 -3.59 -0.97
C TRP A 91 -4.42 -2.40 -0.14
N ALA A 92 -3.51 -1.54 0.33
CA ALA A 92 -3.84 -0.36 1.13
C ALA A 92 -4.68 0.64 0.34
N ARG A 93 -4.34 0.88 -0.92
CA ARG A 93 -5.11 1.74 -1.83
C ARG A 93 -6.56 1.27 -1.96
N ASP A 94 -6.77 -0.02 -2.22
CA ASP A 94 -8.10 -0.59 -2.35
C ASP A 94 -8.91 -0.51 -1.03
N ARG A 95 -8.25 -0.67 0.13
CA ARG A 95 -8.90 -0.41 1.43
C ARG A 95 -9.28 1.06 1.60
N LEU A 96 -8.40 1.98 1.23
CA LEU A 96 -8.64 3.41 1.32
C LEU A 96 -9.80 3.85 0.42
N GLU A 97 -9.85 3.39 -0.83
CA GLU A 97 -10.95 3.70 -1.76
C GLU A 97 -12.29 3.22 -1.20
N ARG A 98 -12.35 2.02 -0.59
CA ARG A 98 -13.58 1.54 0.06
C ARG A 98 -14.00 2.39 1.26
N VAL A 99 -13.06 2.89 2.05
CA VAL A 99 -13.36 3.77 3.19
C VAL A 99 -13.86 5.13 2.71
N LEU A 100 -13.23 5.70 1.69
CA LEU A 100 -13.62 6.99 1.10
C LEU A 100 -14.99 6.89 0.42
N ALA A 101 -15.27 5.80 -0.31
CA ALA A 101 -16.55 5.55 -0.96
C ALA A 101 -17.72 5.32 0.03
N ARG A 102 -17.44 4.94 1.29
CA ARG A 102 -18.46 4.78 2.34
C ARG A 102 -18.87 6.08 3.02
N LYS A 103 -18.05 7.12 2.97
CA LYS A 103 -18.32 8.43 3.60
C LYS A 103 -19.50 9.26 3.05
N PRO A 104 -19.99 9.12 1.79
CA PRO A 104 -21.06 10.00 1.28
C PRO A 104 -22.42 9.80 1.97
N VAL A 105 -22.75 8.58 2.39
CA VAL A 105 -24.11 8.21 2.83
C VAL A 105 -24.42 8.66 4.26
N LEU A 106 -23.41 8.84 5.12
CA LEU A 106 -23.62 9.25 6.51
C LEU A 106 -23.92 10.75 6.66
N GLN A 107 -23.64 11.58 5.66
CA GLN A 107 -23.88 13.02 5.72
C GLN A 107 -25.28 13.44 5.22
N GLU A 108 -25.94 12.66 4.37
CA GLU A 108 -27.28 13.02 3.83
C GLU A 108 -28.46 12.63 4.76
N GLN A 109 -28.25 11.81 5.79
CA GLN A 109 -29.34 11.21 6.58
C GLN A 109 -29.51 11.74 8.02
N LYS A 110 -29.18 13.00 8.30
CA LYS A 110 -29.70 13.63 9.53
C LYS A 110 -30.76 14.68 9.14
N PRO A 111 -32.07 14.33 9.12
CA PRO A 111 -33.09 15.35 9.16
C PRO A 111 -32.87 16.11 10.47
N VAL A 112 -32.50 17.38 10.39
CA VAL A 112 -32.60 18.28 11.53
C VAL A 112 -34.08 18.27 11.93
N PRO A 113 -34.45 17.88 13.16
CA PRO A 113 -35.83 17.97 13.58
C PRO A 113 -36.20 19.46 13.50
N VAL A 114 -37.08 19.80 12.56
CA VAL A 114 -37.66 21.14 12.51
C VAL A 114 -38.43 21.30 13.81
N LYS A 115 -37.84 22.01 14.76
CA LYS A 115 -38.48 22.38 16.01
C LYS A 115 -39.65 23.27 15.61
N ARG A 116 -40.85 22.68 15.62
CA ARG A 116 -42.12 23.35 15.30
C ARG A 116 -42.21 24.58 16.21
N THR A 117 -42.01 25.77 15.65
CA THR A 117 -42.25 27.02 16.37
C THR A 117 -43.75 27.14 16.54
N LEU A 118 -44.23 26.92 17.77
CA LEU A 118 -45.62 27.17 18.15
C LEU A 118 -45.91 28.65 17.90
N GLY A 119 -46.97 28.92 17.14
CA GLY A 119 -47.35 30.28 16.75
C GLY A 119 -47.91 31.09 17.93
N PRO A 120 -48.00 32.42 17.82
CA PRO A 120 -48.32 33.34 18.93
C PRO A 120 -49.73 33.22 19.55
N ARG A 121 -50.52 32.20 19.19
CA ARG A 121 -51.92 32.06 19.59
C ARG A 121 -52.16 31.15 20.81
N GLU A 122 -51.11 30.54 21.36
CA GLU A 122 -51.24 29.64 22.51
C GLU A 122 -50.96 30.32 23.86
N VAL A 123 -50.78 31.64 23.89
CA VAL A 123 -50.57 32.39 25.13
C VAL A 123 -51.54 33.57 25.19
N SER A 124 -52.73 33.34 25.76
CA SER A 124 -53.39 34.24 26.74
C SER A 124 -54.87 33.90 26.95
N PRO A 125 -55.45 34.25 28.12
CA PRO A 125 -54.88 34.38 29.48
C PRO A 125 -55.27 33.21 30.40
#